data_AF-A0A7S2V436-F1
#
_entry.id   AF-A0A7S2V436-F1
#
_cell.length_a   1.000
_cell.length_b   1.000
_cell.length_c   1.000
_cell.angle_alpha   90.00
_cell.angle_beta   90.00
_cell.angle_gamma   90.00
#
_symmetry.space_group_name_H-M   'P 1'
#
loop_
_entity.id
_entity.type
_entity.pdbx_description
1 polymer ?
#
loop_
_entity_poly.entity_id
_entity_poly.type
_entity_poly.pdbx_seq_one_letter_code
_entity_poly.pdbx_strand_id
1 'polypeptide(L)'
;VMPQTKPSLSGAQPLFVKKMVRRLVPEGIAAVFNLALLHERSGRLEDAEELHRAILADHPNYVNSYLRLGCMAKAGGHVKDSFYWIKQALKVQGDQPNCLAVLGKLHMDQNEWEPAQRAFEQILKQPELKL
;
A
#
# COMPACT_ATOMS: atom_id res chain seq x y z
N VAL A 1 -11.69 -11.79 34.87
CA VAL A 1 -11.30 -10.79 33.86
C VAL A 1 -11.50 -11.42 32.49
N MET A 2 -12.62 -11.12 31.83
CA MET A 2 -12.96 -11.71 30.53
C MET A 2 -12.12 -11.05 29.42
N PRO A 3 -11.64 -11.79 28.42
CA PRO A 3 -10.95 -11.20 27.28
C PRO A 3 -11.96 -10.40 26.45
N GLN A 4 -11.67 -9.13 26.22
CA GLN A 4 -12.38 -8.27 25.29
C GLN A 4 -12.15 -8.78 23.86
N THR A 5 -12.99 -9.69 23.38
CA THR A 5 -13.07 -10.03 21.95
C THR A 5 -13.65 -8.82 21.24
N LYS A 6 -12.77 -7.94 20.77
CA LYS A 6 -13.15 -6.82 19.89
C LYS A 6 -13.81 -7.39 18.63
N PRO A 7 -14.87 -6.76 18.11
CA PRO A 7 -15.47 -7.22 16.86
C PRO A 7 -14.44 -7.02 15.76
N SER A 8 -13.91 -8.12 15.21
CA SER A 8 -13.16 -8.10 13.96
C SER A 8 -14.12 -7.66 12.85
N LEU A 9 -13.62 -6.84 11.92
CA LEU A 9 -14.44 -6.21 10.88
C LEU A 9 -14.90 -7.17 9.77
N SER A 10 -14.76 -8.49 9.96
CA SER A 10 -14.68 -9.51 8.90
C SER A 10 -15.98 -9.82 8.13
N GLY A 11 -17.02 -8.98 8.18
CA GLY A 11 -18.29 -9.33 7.53
C GLY A 11 -19.22 -8.21 7.09
N ALA A 12 -19.07 -6.98 7.60
CA ALA A 12 -20.08 -5.92 7.38
C ALA A 12 -19.59 -4.70 6.56
N GLN A 13 -18.29 -4.64 6.25
CA GLN A 13 -17.65 -3.41 5.75
C GLN A 13 -17.62 -3.16 4.23
N PRO A 14 -17.64 -4.16 3.32
CA PRO A 14 -17.45 -3.87 1.89
C PRO A 14 -18.46 -2.85 1.35
N LEU A 15 -19.71 -2.90 1.83
CA LEU A 15 -20.77 -1.98 1.43
C LEU A 15 -20.64 -0.59 2.10
N PHE A 16 -20.14 -0.52 3.33
CA PHE A 16 -19.94 0.74 4.04
C PHE A 16 -18.76 1.52 3.45
N VAL A 17 -17.64 0.85 3.21
CA VAL A 17 -16.46 1.45 2.57
C VAL A 17 -16.78 1.89 1.14
N LYS A 18 -17.44 1.03 0.35
CA LYS A 18 -17.90 1.39 -1.01
C LYS A 18 -18.85 2.58 -1.01
N LYS A 19 -19.73 2.70 0.00
CA LYS A 19 -20.56 3.90 0.17
C LYS A 19 -19.71 5.11 0.54
N MET A 20 -18.73 5.01 1.44
CA MET A 20 -17.88 6.16 1.81
C MET A 20 -17.04 6.66 0.64
N VAL A 21 -16.40 5.74 -0.10
CA VAL A 21 -15.58 6.05 -1.28
C VAL A 21 -16.42 6.70 -2.38
N ARG A 22 -17.66 6.22 -2.61
CA ARG A 22 -18.54 6.73 -3.67
C ARG A 22 -19.35 7.98 -3.30
N ARG A 23 -19.69 8.16 -2.02
CA ARG A 23 -20.68 9.16 -1.56
C ARG A 23 -20.03 10.45 -1.06
N LEU A 24 -18.75 10.41 -0.75
CA LEU A 24 -17.97 11.59 -0.42
C LEU A 24 -17.08 11.85 -1.64
N VAL A 25 -17.31 13.00 -2.29
CA VAL A 25 -16.44 13.75 -3.24
C VAL A 25 -14.94 13.48 -2.93
N PRO A 26 -13.94 13.59 -3.84
CA PRO A 26 -12.49 13.31 -3.65
C PRO A 26 -11.87 13.22 -2.23
N GLU A 27 -12.35 14.01 -1.27
CA GLU A 27 -12.23 13.81 0.19
C GLU A 27 -12.56 12.40 0.72
N GLY A 28 -13.47 11.63 0.10
CA GLY A 28 -13.90 10.30 0.55
C GLY A 28 -12.82 9.25 0.52
N ILE A 29 -12.05 9.22 -0.58
CA ILE A 29 -10.90 8.32 -0.74
C ILE A 29 -9.83 8.69 0.29
N ALA A 30 -9.54 9.99 0.45
CA ALA A 30 -8.55 10.47 1.41
C ALA A 30 -8.95 10.11 2.86
N ALA A 31 -10.25 10.19 3.20
CA ALA A 31 -10.76 9.79 4.51
C ALA A 31 -10.60 8.29 4.76
N VAL A 32 -10.98 7.45 3.79
CA VAL A 32 -10.82 5.98 3.89
C VAL A 32 -9.34 5.59 3.94
N PHE A 33 -8.49 6.26 3.16
CA PHE A 33 -7.05 6.05 3.20
C PHE A 33 -6.47 6.42 4.56
N ASN A 34 -6.81 7.58 5.11
CA ASN A 34 -6.37 7.99 6.45
C ASN A 34 -6.86 7.04 7.53
N LEU A 35 -8.08 6.52 7.41
CA LEU A 35 -8.58 5.47 8.31
C LEU A 35 -7.71 4.21 8.22
N ALA A 36 -7.38 3.75 7.01
CA ALA A 36 -6.46 2.62 6.82
C ALA A 36 -5.10 2.89 7.50
N LEU A 37 -4.54 4.10 7.36
CA LEU A 37 -3.30 4.48 8.05
C LEU A 37 -3.43 4.44 9.58
N LEU A 38 -4.57 4.79 10.14
CA LEU A 38 -4.83 4.68 11.58
C LEU A 38 -4.90 3.22 12.04
N HIS A 39 -5.50 2.34 11.22
CA HIS A 39 -5.50 0.90 11.48
C HIS A 39 -4.07 0.33 11.42
N GLU A 40 -3.25 0.71 10.43
CA GLU A 40 -1.84 0.34 10.34
C GLU A 40 -1.08 0.72 11.62
N ARG A 41 -1.18 2.00 12.04
CA ARG A 41 -0.51 2.53 13.23
C ARG A 41 -0.98 1.86 14.53
N SER A 42 -2.21 1.34 14.53
CA SER A 42 -2.78 0.62 15.67
C SER A 42 -2.47 -0.88 15.68
N GLY A 43 -1.69 -1.38 14.72
CA GLY A 43 -1.39 -2.80 14.57
C GLY A 43 -2.56 -3.66 14.07
N ARG A 44 -3.67 -3.04 13.63
CA ARG A 44 -4.83 -3.73 13.04
C ARG A 44 -4.60 -3.89 11.55
N LEU A 45 -3.66 -4.76 11.18
CA LEU A 45 -3.16 -4.88 9.81
C LEU A 45 -4.21 -5.46 8.86
N GLU A 46 -5.05 -6.38 9.32
CA GLU A 46 -6.12 -6.99 8.51
C GLU A 46 -7.16 -5.94 8.10
N ASP A 47 -7.60 -5.12 9.05
CA ASP A 47 -8.54 -4.02 8.79
C ASP A 47 -7.95 -2.99 7.80
N ALA A 48 -6.66 -2.64 7.97
CA ALA A 48 -5.97 -1.71 7.09
C ALA A 48 -5.85 -2.27 5.67
N GLU A 49 -5.56 -3.56 5.54
CA GLU A 49 -5.47 -4.23 4.25
C GLU A 49 -6.83 -4.26 3.54
N GLU A 50 -7.92 -4.55 4.25
CA GLU A 50 -9.28 -4.52 3.68
C GLU A 50 -9.62 -3.12 3.14
N LEU A 51 -9.30 -2.07 3.90
CA LEU A 51 -9.55 -0.69 3.48
C LEU A 51 -8.72 -0.29 2.26
N HIS A 52 -7.43 -0.66 2.21
CA HIS A 52 -6.60 -0.40 1.03
C HIS A 52 -7.09 -1.17 -0.20
N ARG A 53 -7.49 -2.43 -0.05
CA ARG A 53 -8.07 -3.22 -1.15
C ARG A 53 -9.41 -2.64 -1.63
N ALA A 54 -10.23 -2.13 -0.71
CA ALA A 54 -11.47 -1.46 -1.06
C ALA A 54 -11.23 -0.15 -1.85
N ILE A 55 -10.22 0.64 -1.46
CA ILE A 55 -9.80 1.81 -2.26
C ILE A 55 -9.42 1.37 -3.68
N LEU A 56 -8.63 0.31 -3.83
CA LEU A 56 -8.21 -0.18 -5.14
C LEU A 56 -9.32 -0.79 -5.98
N ALA A 57 -10.37 -1.33 -5.36
CA ALA A 57 -11.53 -1.87 -6.06
C ALA A 57 -12.34 -0.77 -6.76
N ASP A 58 -12.44 0.41 -6.16
CA ASP A 58 -13.16 1.56 -6.74
C ASP A 58 -12.22 2.54 -7.49
N HIS A 59 -10.95 2.64 -7.06
CA HIS A 59 -9.91 3.52 -7.61
C HIS A 59 -8.62 2.72 -7.91
N PRO A 60 -8.61 1.93 -8.99
CA PRO A 60 -7.46 1.09 -9.35
C PRO A 60 -6.21 1.89 -9.73
N ASN A 61 -6.32 3.21 -9.90
CA ASN A 61 -5.19 4.10 -10.16
C ASN A 61 -4.57 4.72 -8.90
N TYR A 62 -5.05 4.39 -7.69
CA TYR A 62 -4.60 4.99 -6.44
C TYR A 62 -3.31 4.35 -5.92
N VAL A 63 -2.17 4.79 -6.47
CA VAL A 63 -0.81 4.25 -6.23
C VAL A 63 -0.46 4.12 -4.74
N ASN A 64 -0.88 5.07 -3.92
CA ASN A 64 -0.58 5.06 -2.49
C ASN A 64 -1.09 3.79 -1.80
N SER A 65 -2.28 3.27 -2.15
CA SER A 65 -2.79 2.03 -1.54
C SER A 65 -1.96 0.81 -1.94
N TYR A 66 -1.47 0.73 -3.18
CA TYR A 66 -0.53 -0.33 -3.56
C TYR A 66 0.77 -0.25 -2.76
N LEU A 67 1.32 0.95 -2.56
CA LEU A 67 2.51 1.16 -1.73
C LEU A 67 2.30 0.72 -0.28
N ARG A 68 1.16 1.08 0.33
CA ARG A 68 0.85 0.67 1.71
C ARG A 68 0.72 -0.85 1.82
N LEU A 69 -0.03 -1.50 0.92
CA LEU A 69 -0.14 -2.97 0.87
C LEU A 69 1.23 -3.64 0.71
N GLY A 70 2.08 -3.11 -0.18
CA GLY A 70 3.45 -3.59 -0.35
C GLY A 70 4.29 -3.47 0.91
N CYS A 71 4.27 -2.30 1.57
CA CYS A 71 5.00 -2.05 2.81
C CYS A 71 4.50 -2.92 3.98
N MET A 72 3.19 -3.10 4.11
CA MET A 72 2.60 -3.97 5.13
C MET A 72 2.98 -5.44 4.92
N ALA A 73 2.88 -5.94 3.67
CA ALA A 73 3.28 -7.30 3.34
C ALA A 73 4.77 -7.54 3.65
N LYS A 74 5.63 -6.58 3.33
CA LYS A 74 7.05 -6.62 3.69
C LYS A 74 7.27 -6.67 5.20
N ALA A 75 6.59 -5.82 5.96
CA ALA A 75 6.70 -5.79 7.42
C ALA A 75 6.24 -7.10 8.06
N GLY A 76 5.26 -7.79 7.46
CA GLY A 76 4.81 -9.12 7.84
C GLY A 76 5.69 -10.28 7.35
N GLY A 77 6.79 -10.02 6.64
CA GLY A 77 7.66 -11.06 6.07
C GLY A 77 7.11 -11.72 4.79
N HIS A 78 5.97 -11.26 4.28
CA HIS A 78 5.35 -11.73 3.04
C HIS A 78 6.00 -11.06 1.82
N VAL A 79 7.29 -11.32 1.61
CA VAL A 79 8.10 -10.60 0.63
C VAL A 79 7.58 -10.77 -0.81
N LYS A 80 7.05 -11.95 -1.16
CA LYS A 80 6.45 -12.22 -2.47
C LYS A 80 5.22 -11.33 -2.74
N ASP A 81 4.36 -11.16 -1.74
CA ASP A 81 3.18 -10.32 -1.84
C ASP A 81 3.57 -8.84 -1.92
N SER A 82 4.63 -8.45 -1.20
CA SER A 82 5.20 -7.11 -1.32
C SER A 82 5.64 -6.82 -2.77
N PHE A 83 6.41 -7.72 -3.38
CA PHE A 83 6.79 -7.59 -4.79
C PHE A 83 5.58 -7.51 -5.72
N TYR A 84 4.54 -8.32 -5.47
CA TYR A 84 3.31 -8.28 -6.25
C TYR A 84 2.69 -6.87 -6.21
N TRP A 85 2.45 -6.31 -5.01
CA TRP A 85 1.81 -5.01 -4.86
C TRP A 85 2.64 -3.87 -5.45
N ILE A 86 3.95 -3.88 -5.25
CA ILE A 86 4.85 -2.85 -5.81
C ILE A 86 4.89 -2.95 -7.35
N LYS A 87 4.86 -4.15 -7.92
CA LYS A 87 4.75 -4.32 -9.38
C LYS A 87 3.42 -3.80 -9.92
N GLN A 88 2.30 -3.97 -9.19
CA GLN A 88 1.03 -3.35 -9.59
C GLN A 88 1.11 -1.82 -9.52
N ALA A 89 1.72 -1.26 -8.47
CA ALA A 89 1.93 0.18 -8.35
C ALA A 89 2.67 0.77 -9.56
N LEU A 90 3.77 0.12 -9.97
CA LEU A 90 4.59 0.51 -11.13
C LEU A 90 3.84 0.38 -12.47
N LYS A 91 2.91 -0.58 -12.59
CA LYS A 91 2.06 -0.71 -13.80
C LYS A 91 1.05 0.42 -13.93
N VAL A 92 0.54 0.90 -12.79
CA VAL A 92 -0.49 1.94 -12.74
C VAL A 92 0.10 3.31 -13.02
N GLN A 93 1.18 3.65 -12.33
CA GLN A 93 1.91 4.89 -12.56
C GLN A 93 3.40 4.55 -12.63
N GLY A 94 3.91 4.57 -13.86
CA GLY A 94 5.27 4.20 -14.19
C GLY A 94 6.31 4.95 -13.37
N ASP A 95 7.38 4.25 -13.03
CA ASP A 95 8.63 4.73 -12.43
C ASP A 95 8.50 5.77 -11.32
N GLN A 96 7.46 5.75 -10.50
CA GLN A 96 7.39 6.66 -9.36
C GLN A 96 8.55 6.41 -8.38
N PRO A 97 9.31 7.43 -7.94
CA PRO A 97 10.46 7.27 -7.04
C PRO A 97 10.18 6.42 -5.82
N ASN A 98 9.00 6.60 -5.21
CA ASN A 98 8.60 5.85 -4.03
C ASN A 98 8.43 4.34 -4.31
N CYS A 99 7.87 3.98 -5.47
CA CYS A 99 7.72 2.59 -5.89
C CYS A 99 9.07 1.93 -6.17
N LEU A 100 9.95 2.65 -6.88
CA LEU A 100 11.31 2.19 -7.16
C LEU A 100 12.16 2.07 -5.88
N ALA A 101 12.00 2.97 -4.92
CA ALA A 101 12.71 2.91 -3.64
C ALA A 101 12.30 1.68 -2.83
N VAL A 102 11.00 1.38 -2.77
CA VAL A 102 10.52 0.17 -2.10
C VAL A 102 10.99 -1.09 -2.83
N LEU A 103 10.94 -1.10 -4.17
CA LEU A 103 11.44 -2.21 -4.99
C LEU A 103 12.94 -2.46 -4.76
N GLY A 104 13.75 -1.39 -4.79
CA GLY A 104 15.18 -1.45 -4.49
C GLY A 104 15.45 -2.00 -3.10
N LYS A 105 14.73 -1.53 -2.08
CA LYS A 105 14.84 -2.06 -0.72
C LYS A 105 14.42 -3.53 -0.62
N LEU A 106 13.39 -3.97 -1.35
CA LEU A 106 12.99 -5.38 -1.38
C LEU A 106 14.11 -6.27 -1.95
N HIS A 107 14.73 -5.85 -3.04
CA HIS A 107 15.87 -6.55 -3.63
C HIS A 107 17.09 -6.55 -2.70
N MET A 108 17.39 -5.43 -2.02
CA MET A 108 18.44 -5.39 -0.99
C MET A 108 18.20 -6.38 0.15
N ASP A 109 16.98 -6.42 0.68
CA ASP A 109 16.62 -7.33 1.78
C ASP A 109 16.74 -8.82 1.34
N GLN A 110 16.76 -9.10 0.03
CA GLN A 110 16.99 -10.44 -0.55
C GLN A 110 18.44 -10.68 -1.02
N ASN A 111 19.36 -9.73 -0.80
CA ASN A 111 20.74 -9.75 -1.33
C ASN A 111 20.82 -9.76 -2.88
N GLU A 112 19.78 -9.26 -3.56
CA GLU A 112 19.73 -9.12 -5.00
C GLU A 112 20.29 -7.74 -5.40
N TRP A 113 21.62 -7.60 -5.35
CA TRP A 113 22.31 -6.32 -5.50
C TRP A 113 22.11 -5.66 -6.87
N GLU A 114 22.19 -6.42 -7.95
CA GLU A 114 22.02 -5.88 -9.32
C GLU A 114 20.61 -5.32 -9.57
N PRO A 115 19.51 -6.03 -9.28
CA PRO A 115 18.17 -5.45 -9.32
C PRO A 115 17.98 -4.22 -8.42
N ALA A 116 18.54 -4.25 -7.20
CA ALA A 116 18.46 -3.11 -6.29
C ALA A 116 19.15 -1.87 -6.86
N GLN A 117 20.37 -2.01 -7.36
CA GLN A 117 21.13 -0.93 -7.99
C GLN A 117 20.35 -0.33 -9.16
N ARG A 118 19.81 -1.17 -10.06
CA ARG A 118 19.01 -0.68 -11.20
C ARG A 118 17.80 0.13 -10.77
N ALA A 119 17.10 -0.28 -9.71
CA ALA A 119 15.96 0.47 -9.19
C ALA A 119 16.39 1.86 -8.67
N PHE A 120 17.49 1.96 -7.92
CA PHE A 120 17.98 3.25 -7.43
C PHE A 120 18.55 4.14 -8.54
N GLU A 121 19.23 3.57 -9.53
CA GLU A 121 19.70 4.32 -10.71
C GLU A 121 18.54 4.93 -11.49
N GLN A 122 17.41 4.24 -11.61
CA GLN A 122 16.22 4.78 -12.26
C GLN A 122 15.67 6.01 -11.52
N ILE A 123 15.70 6.02 -10.18
CA ILE A 123 15.33 7.18 -9.37
C ILE A 123 16.27 8.36 -9.67
N LEU A 124 17.60 8.12 -9.65
CA LEU A 124 18.61 9.16 -9.87
C LEU A 124 18.60 9.74 -11.29
N LYS A 125 18.09 8.99 -12.27
CA LYS A 125 17.95 9.45 -13.65
C LYS A 125 16.79 10.44 -13.83
N GLN A 126 15.87 10.55 -12.86
CA GLN A 126 14.71 11.43 -13.00
C GLN A 126 15.11 12.90 -12.90
N PRO A 127 14.68 13.75 -13.86
CA PRO A 127 15.07 15.16 -13.91
C PRO A 127 14.65 15.95 -12.66
N GLU A 128 13.56 15.53 -12.03
CA GLU A 128 12.89 16.20 -10.92
C GLU A 128 13.65 16.08 -9.58
N LEU A 129 14.63 15.18 -9.52
CA LEU A 129 15.43 14.87 -8.33
C LEU A 129 16.93 15.18 -8.51
N LYS A 130 17.33 15.77 -9.64
CA LYS A 130 18.69 16.30 -9.80
C LYS A 130 18.82 17.55 -8.94
N LEU A 131 19.54 17.42 -7.83
CA LEU A 131 19.97 18.52 -6.95
C LEU A 131 20.75 19.59 -7.73
#